data_AF-A0A5C2SEG0-F1
#
_entry.id   AF-A0A5C2SEG0-F1
#
_cell.length_a   1.000
_cell.length_b   1.000
_cell.length_c   1.000
_cell.angle_alpha   90.00
_cell.angle_beta   90.00
_cell.angle_gamma   90.00
#
_symmetry.space_group_name_H-M   'P 1'
#
loop_
_entity.id
_entity.type
_entity.pdbx_description
1 polymer ?
#
loop_
_entity_poly.entity_id
_entity_poly.type
_entity_poly.pdbx_seq_one_letter_code
_entity_poly.pdbx_strand_id
1 'polypeptide(L)'
;MLPTLRLANARKPLIRFIGKRQWPSKPEEQHPHPFAPPELKQHFADFLKKFQSSSATSSSSATAKNGSATGPVYEEFWQAPARYRKRELEEWEIDLVQSGGASVH
;
A
#
# COMPACT_ATOMS: atom_id res chain seq x y z
N MET A 1 -7.20 -31.69 -55.06
CA MET A 1 -6.36 -31.26 -53.92
C MET A 1 -7.21 -31.31 -52.66
N LEU A 2 -6.91 -32.21 -51.71
CA LEU A 2 -7.64 -32.31 -50.45
C LEU A 2 -6.83 -31.61 -49.36
N PRO A 3 -7.38 -30.60 -48.64
CA PRO A 3 -6.68 -29.97 -47.55
C PRO A 3 -6.63 -30.95 -46.37
N THR A 4 -5.41 -31.26 -45.93
CA THR A 4 -5.15 -32.11 -44.78
C THR A 4 -5.71 -31.45 -43.51
N LEU A 5 -6.53 -32.18 -42.75
CA LEU A 5 -6.97 -31.83 -41.39
C LEU A 5 -5.74 -31.80 -40.47
N ARG A 6 -5.02 -30.67 -40.50
CA ARG A 6 -3.87 -30.44 -39.64
C ARG A 6 -4.32 -30.26 -38.19
N LEU A 7 -4.14 -31.32 -37.41
CA LEU A 7 -3.41 -31.25 -36.15
C LEU A 7 -3.90 -30.22 -35.11
N ALA A 8 -5.21 -30.08 -34.90
CA ALA A 8 -5.75 -29.20 -33.86
C ALA A 8 -5.46 -29.68 -32.42
N ASN A 9 -4.76 -30.81 -32.23
CA ASN A 9 -4.57 -31.46 -30.93
C ASN A 9 -3.10 -31.68 -30.51
N ALA A 10 -2.11 -31.17 -31.26
CA ALA A 10 -0.69 -31.42 -30.93
C ALA A 10 -0.10 -30.50 -29.86
N ARG A 11 -0.74 -29.37 -29.54
CA ARG A 11 -0.23 -28.39 -28.57
C ARG A 11 -1.33 -27.99 -27.60
N LYS A 12 -1.24 -28.49 -26.37
CA LYS A 12 -2.02 -27.98 -25.25
C LYS A 12 -1.40 -26.63 -24.83
N PRO A 13 -2.14 -25.52 -24.83
CA PRO A 13 -1.60 -24.25 -24.34
C PRO A 13 -1.28 -24.38 -22.85
N LEU A 14 -0.09 -23.92 -22.43
CA LEU A 14 0.32 -23.91 -21.02
C LEU A 14 -0.48 -22.89 -20.19
N ILE A 15 -1.11 -21.93 -20.86
CA ILE A 15 -1.97 -20.93 -20.22
C ILE A 15 -3.36 -21.55 -20.04
N ARG A 16 -3.73 -21.74 -18.78
CA ARG A 16 -5.09 -22.12 -18.40
C ARG A 16 -5.85 -20.86 -18.04
N PHE A 17 -6.94 -20.59 -18.73
CA PHE A 17 -7.89 -19.57 -18.30
C PHE A 17 -8.59 -20.06 -17.04
N ILE A 18 -7.97 -19.79 -15.89
CA ILE A 18 -8.63 -19.84 -14.59
C ILE A 18 -9.84 -18.92 -14.75
N GLY A 19 -11.06 -19.45 -14.56
CA GLY A 19 -12.31 -18.74 -14.86
C GLY A 19 -12.48 -17.41 -14.13
N LYS A 20 -13.71 -16.87 -14.08
CA LYS A 20 -13.99 -15.59 -13.41
C LYS A 20 -13.45 -15.62 -11.98
N ARG A 21 -12.42 -14.81 -11.70
CA ARG A 21 -11.84 -14.67 -10.35
C ARG A 21 -12.96 -14.23 -9.41
N GLN A 22 -13.37 -15.12 -8.50
CA GLN A 22 -14.31 -14.80 -7.45
C GLN A 22 -13.51 -14.24 -6.28
N TRP A 23 -13.78 -12.98 -5.92
CA TRP A 23 -13.25 -12.44 -4.67
C TRP A 23 -13.99 -13.09 -3.51
N PRO A 24 -13.30 -13.51 -2.45
CA PRO A 24 -13.98 -14.04 -1.26
C PRO A 24 -14.88 -12.94 -0.69
N SER A 25 -16.14 -13.30 -0.40
CA SER A 25 -17.13 -12.36 0.13
C SER A 25 -16.79 -11.88 1.55
N LYS A 26 -15.96 -12.63 2.27
CA LYS A 26 -15.50 -12.29 3.61
C LYS A 26 -14.00 -12.05 3.56
N PRO A 27 -13.50 -10.96 4.19
CA PRO A 27 -12.09 -10.82 4.47
C PRO A 27 -11.58 -12.05 5.23
N GLU A 28 -10.35 -12.43 4.94
CA GLU A 28 -9.67 -13.47 5.72
C GLU A 28 -9.51 -13.03 7.18
N GLU A 29 -9.59 -13.98 8.10
CA GLU A 29 -9.35 -13.73 9.53
C GLU A 29 -7.90 -13.32 9.75
N GLN A 30 -7.65 -12.42 10.70
CA GLN A 30 -6.28 -12.00 11.02
C GLN A 30 -5.50 -13.18 11.60
N HIS A 31 -4.40 -13.58 10.94
CA HIS A 31 -3.56 -14.69 11.37
C HIS A 31 -2.07 -14.33 11.25
N PRO A 32 -1.17 -15.02 11.99
CA PRO A 32 0.26 -14.77 11.87
C PRO A 32 0.78 -15.23 10.50
N HIS A 33 1.78 -14.52 9.97
CA HIS A 33 2.38 -14.85 8.68
C HIS A 33 3.09 -16.23 8.74
N PRO A 34 2.98 -17.07 7.70
CA PRO A 34 3.56 -18.42 7.70
C PRO A 34 5.09 -18.43 7.92
N PHE A 35 5.79 -17.39 7.44
CA PHE A 35 7.24 -17.22 7.61
C PHE A 35 7.62 -16.29 8.77
N ALA A 36 6.69 -15.94 9.67
CA ALA A 36 7.04 -15.16 10.84
C ALA A 36 7.97 -15.96 11.78
N PRO A 37 8.88 -15.30 12.50
CA PRO A 37 9.67 -15.92 13.56
C PRO A 37 8.75 -16.53 14.64
N PRO A 38 9.21 -17.59 15.34
CA PRO A 38 8.36 -18.37 16.23
C PRO A 38 7.79 -17.54 17.39
N GLU A 39 8.57 -16.58 17.90
CA GLU A 39 8.15 -15.66 18.96
C GLU A 39 6.91 -14.85 18.57
N LEU A 40 6.91 -14.26 17.37
CA LEU A 40 5.78 -13.45 16.89
C LEU A 40 4.52 -14.29 16.63
N LYS A 41 4.69 -15.58 16.27
CA LYS A 41 3.55 -16.50 16.14
C LYS A 41 2.89 -16.79 17.48
N GLN A 42 3.68 -16.93 18.54
CA GLN A 42 3.17 -17.21 19.89
C GLN A 42 2.44 -16.00 20.49
N HIS A 43 2.96 -14.80 20.28
CA HIS A 43 2.40 -13.56 20.86
C HIS A 43 1.33 -12.87 20.00
N PHE A 44 0.94 -13.44 18.87
CA PHE A 44 -0.02 -12.82 17.95
C PHE A 44 -1.40 -12.59 18.58
N ALA A 45 -1.89 -13.53 19.40
CA ALA A 45 -3.17 -13.40 20.07
C ALA A 45 -3.20 -12.22 21.07
N ASP A 46 -2.11 -11.99 21.78
CA ASP A 46 -2.00 -10.89 22.74
C ASP A 46 -1.87 -9.53 22.04
N PHE A 47 -1.19 -9.50 20.89
CA PHE A 47 -1.18 -8.34 20.01
C PHE A 47 -2.59 -7.99 19.53
N LEU A 48 -3.38 -8.98 19.07
CA LEU A 48 -4.76 -8.75 18.64
C LEU A 48 -5.64 -8.19 19.75
N LYS A 49 -5.55 -8.71 20.97
CA LYS A 49 -6.28 -8.18 22.13
C LYS A 49 -5.93 -6.73 22.41
N LYS A 50 -4.62 -6.41 22.39
CA LYS A 50 -4.13 -5.03 22.57
C LYS A 50 -4.66 -4.11 21.47
N PHE A 51 -4.57 -4.54 20.22
CA PHE A 51 -5.04 -3.78 19.06
C PHE A 51 -6.54 -3.47 19.15
N GLN A 52 -7.36 -4.47 19.47
CA GLN A 52 -8.82 -4.29 19.65
C GLN A 52 -9.14 -3.36 20.82
N SER A 53 -8.45 -3.51 21.97
CA SER A 53 -8.63 -2.63 23.12
C SER A 53 -8.26 -1.17 22.82
N SER A 54 -7.24 -0.95 21.98
CA SER A 54 -6.85 0.40 21.56
C SER A 54 -7.82 1.03 20.56
N SER A 55 -8.53 0.21 19.79
CA SER A 55 -9.55 0.67 18.83
C SER A 55 -10.85 1.10 19.51
N ALA A 56 -11.24 0.48 20.62
CA ALA A 56 -12.46 0.82 21.36
C ALA A 56 -12.43 2.23 22.01
N THR A 57 -11.26 2.85 22.18
CA THR A 57 -11.14 4.24 22.69
C THR A 57 -11.29 5.29 21.58
N SER A 58 -11.47 4.89 20.32
CA SER A 58 -11.51 5.82 19.16
C SER A 58 -12.91 6.23 18.69
N SER A 59 -13.98 5.90 19.42
CA SER A 59 -15.36 6.30 19.08
C SER A 59 -15.79 7.67 19.64
N SER A 60 -14.88 8.44 20.23
CA SER A 60 -15.07 9.86 20.52
C SER A 60 -13.95 10.64 19.85
N SER A 61 -14.31 11.48 18.88
CA SER A 61 -13.48 12.49 18.21
C SER A 61 -12.12 12.79 18.87
N ALA A 62 -11.04 12.25 18.34
CA ALA A 62 -9.70 12.84 18.45
C ALA A 62 -8.73 12.09 17.53
N THR A 63 -8.24 12.82 16.53
CA THR A 63 -6.89 12.75 15.97
C THR A 63 -6.09 11.48 16.28
N ALA A 64 -5.88 10.68 15.23
CA ALA A 64 -5.02 9.50 15.23
C ALA A 64 -3.66 9.79 15.88
N LYS A 65 -3.49 9.38 17.14
CA LYS A 65 -2.17 9.27 17.76
C LYS A 65 -1.56 7.96 17.30
N ASN A 66 -1.01 7.98 16.08
CA ASN A 66 -0.09 6.95 15.64
C ASN A 66 1.03 6.82 16.68
N GLY A 67 1.20 5.61 17.20
CA GLY A 67 2.28 5.27 18.09
C GLY A 67 3.65 5.50 17.46
N SER A 68 4.59 5.89 18.31
CA SER A 68 6.03 5.86 18.09
C SER A 68 6.62 6.86 17.09
N ALA A 69 6.19 8.12 17.16
CA ALA A 69 7.10 9.23 16.86
C ALA A 69 7.23 10.07 18.13
N THR A 70 8.41 10.09 18.74
CA THR A 70 8.82 11.01 19.81
C THR A 70 8.94 12.45 19.29
N GLY A 71 8.01 12.86 18.43
CA GLY A 71 7.97 14.17 17.78
C GLY A 71 6.67 14.90 18.14
N PRO A 72 6.71 16.24 18.24
CA PRO A 72 5.51 17.03 18.39
C PRO A 72 4.53 16.76 17.24
N VAL A 73 3.27 16.48 17.60
CA VAL A 73 2.16 16.45 16.65
C VAL A 73 1.71 17.89 16.45
N TYR A 74 1.76 18.36 15.21
CA TYR A 74 1.35 19.72 14.83
C TYR A 74 -0.10 19.67 14.33
N GLU A 75 -0.94 20.60 14.80
CA GLU A 75 -2.34 20.71 14.36
C GLU A 75 -2.42 21.32 12.96
N GLU A 76 -1.59 22.34 12.71
CA GLU A 76 -1.58 23.07 11.45
C GLU A 76 -0.22 22.95 10.75
N PHE A 77 -0.25 22.88 9.43
CA PHE A 77 0.95 22.68 8.60
C PHE A 77 2.04 23.73 8.85
N TRP A 78 1.66 25.00 9.09
CA TRP A 78 2.62 26.08 9.34
C TRP A 78 3.29 26.03 10.71
N GLN A 79 2.77 25.23 11.65
CA GLN A 79 3.41 25.01 12.95
C GLN A 79 4.61 24.05 12.85
N ALA A 80 4.70 23.29 11.76
CA ALA A 80 5.82 22.40 11.51
C ALA A 80 7.13 23.17 11.21
N PRO A 81 8.29 22.62 11.60
CA PRO A 81 9.60 23.19 11.29
C PRO A 81 9.76 23.51 9.80
N ALA A 82 10.46 24.60 9.48
CA ALA A 82 10.63 25.09 8.11
C ALA A 82 11.13 24.02 7.12
N ARG A 83 11.95 23.07 7.58
CA ARG A 83 12.44 21.94 6.79
C ARG A 83 11.34 21.01 6.24
N TYR A 84 10.17 20.99 6.88
CA TYR A 84 9.01 20.20 6.46
C TYR A 84 7.95 21.05 5.75
N ARG A 85 8.13 22.36 5.69
CA ARG A 85 7.27 23.26 4.93
C ARG A 85 7.70 23.22 3.46
N LYS A 86 6.74 23.36 2.54
CA LYS A 86 7.03 23.44 1.10
C LYS A 86 7.90 24.67 0.88
N ARG A 87 8.99 24.51 0.14
CA ARG A 87 9.80 25.65 -0.30
C ARG A 87 9.01 26.41 -1.38
N GLU A 88 9.18 27.72 -1.38
CA GLU A 88 8.76 28.55 -2.52
C GLU A 88 9.68 28.20 -3.69
N LEU A 89 9.08 28.02 -4.87
CA LEU A 89 9.81 27.72 -6.10
C LEU A 89 10.30 29.04 -6.70
N GLU A 90 11.55 29.08 -7.10
CA GLU A 90 12.11 30.24 -7.82
C GLU A 90 11.58 30.26 -9.27
N GLU A 91 11.51 31.44 -9.89
CA GLU A 91 10.93 31.61 -11.24
C GLU A 91 11.60 30.70 -12.29
N TRP A 92 12.91 30.53 -12.22
CA TRP A 92 13.65 29.66 -13.14
C TRP A 92 13.34 28.17 -12.93
N GLU A 93 12.99 27.74 -11.71
CA GLU A 93 12.57 26.36 -11.44
C GLU A 93 11.20 26.09 -12.06
N ILE A 94 10.30 27.07 -11.97
CA ILE A 94 8.97 27.02 -12.59
C ILE A 94 9.10 26.91 -14.10
N ASP A 95 9.94 27.74 -14.72
CA ASP A 95 10.19 27.73 -16.16
C ASP A 95 10.82 26.40 -16.63
N LEU A 96 11.70 25.82 -15.83
CA LEU A 96 12.34 24.54 -16.14
C LEU A 96 11.33 23.38 -16.10
N VAL A 97 10.41 23.39 -15.13
CA VAL A 97 9.30 22.42 -15.06
C VAL A 97 8.33 22.61 -16.22
N GLN A 98 7.96 23.85 -16.54
CA GLN A 98 7.02 24.17 -17.62
C GLN A 98 7.59 23.83 -19.00
N SER A 99 8.87 24.10 -19.24
CA SER A 99 9.56 23.77 -20.48
C SER A 99 9.95 22.29 -20.59
N GLY A 100 9.63 21.48 -19.58
CA GLY A 100 9.89 20.04 -19.56
C GLY A 100 11.38 19.68 -19.45
N GLY A 101 12.23 20.60 -19.00
CA GLY A 101 13.67 20.40 -18.80
C GLY A 101 14.49 20.11 -20.07
N ALA A 102 13.85 20.04 -21.24
CA ALA A 102 14.49 19.66 -22.51
C ALA A 102 14.99 20.86 -23.33
N SER A 103 14.63 22.09 -22.94
CA SER A 103 14.95 23.32 -23.69
C SER A 103 16.28 23.98 -23.29
N VAL A 104 16.90 23.52 -22.19
CA VAL A 104 18.16 24.07 -21.67
C VAL A 104 19.30 23.11 -22.01
N HIS A 105 19.72 23.10 -23.28
CA HIS A 105 20.96 22.47 -23.73
C HIS A 105 21.56 23.23 -24.92
#